data_AF-A0A9D7BEI6-F1
#
_entry.id   AF-A0A9D7BEI6-F1
#
_cell.length_a   1.000
_cell.length_b   1.000
_cell.length_c   1.000
_cell.angle_alpha   90.00
_cell.angle_beta   90.00
_cell.angle_gamma   90.00
#
_symmetry.space_group_name_H-M   'P 1'
#
loop_
_entity.id
_entity.type
_entity.pdbx_description
1 polymer ?
#
loop_
_entity_poly.entity_id
_entity_poly.type
_entity_poly.pdbx_seq_one_letter_code
_entity_poly.pdbx_strand_id
1 'polypeptide(L)'
;MHFEELQVGDTLITDIYPVTLQDIEDFAQFSGDKFYAHMDANSLEAPSSQGVAHGYFILSRAAGFFVDPPPKARTGAVELRLLSMNAAS
;
A
#
# COMPACT_ATOMS: atom_id res chain seq x y z
N MET A 1 10.96 15.42 15.37
CA MET A 1 11.84 14.33 15.76
C MET A 1 13.18 14.62 15.14
N HIS A 2 14.17 14.86 15.99
CA HIS A 2 15.56 14.99 15.58
C HIS A 2 16.21 13.60 15.60
N PHE A 3 17.34 13.44 14.91
CA PHE A 3 17.98 12.12 14.77
C PHE A 3 18.39 11.54 16.12
N GLU A 4 18.77 12.40 17.06
CA GLU A 4 19.25 12.06 18.40
C GLU A 4 18.13 11.54 19.32
N GLU A 5 16.87 11.71 18.92
CA GLU A 5 15.69 11.26 19.67
C GLU A 5 15.24 9.84 19.28
N LEU A 6 15.77 9.29 18.18
CA LEU A 6 15.41 7.96 17.67
C LEU A 6 16.10 6.85 18.48
N GLN A 7 15.33 5.83 18.84
CA GLN A 7 15.83 4.63 19.49
C GLN A 7 15.66 3.40 18.57
N VAL A 8 16.63 2.49 18.64
CA VAL A 8 16.53 1.21 17.92
C VAL A 8 15.31 0.45 18.46
N GLY A 9 14.40 0.09 17.56
CA GLY A 9 13.13 -0.56 17.90
C GLY A 9 11.92 0.37 17.88
N ASP A 10 12.11 1.69 17.71
CA ASP A 10 11.00 2.62 17.50
C ASP A 10 10.12 2.15 16.34
N THR A 11 8.81 2.08 16.61
CA THR A 11 7.82 1.56 15.66
C THR A 11 6.71 2.59 15.48
N LEU A 12 6.40 2.91 14.21
CA LEU A 12 5.24 3.71 13.85
C LEU A 12 4.13 2.77 13.35
N ILE A 13 2.99 2.79 14.02
CA ILE A 13 1.76 2.18 13.51
C ILE A 13 0.94 3.29 12.85
N THR A 14 0.69 3.14 11.56
CA THR A 14 -0.09 4.09 10.76
C THR A 14 -1.57 3.71 10.75
N ASP A 15 -2.41 4.61 10.24
CA ASP A 15 -3.81 4.31 9.99
C ASP A 15 -3.98 3.18 8.96
N ILE A 16 -5.13 2.50 9.05
CA ILE A 16 -5.54 1.47 8.09
C ILE A 16 -6.21 2.15 6.89
N TYR A 17 -5.87 1.70 5.69
CA TYR A 17 -6.53 2.11 4.46
C TYR A 17 -7.29 0.94 3.83
N PRO A 18 -8.63 1.02 3.71
CA PRO A 18 -9.39 0.04 2.96
C PRO A 18 -9.16 0.28 1.46
N VAL A 19 -8.50 -0.67 0.79
CA VAL A 19 -8.31 -0.61 -0.65
C VAL A 19 -9.64 -0.84 -1.35
N THR A 20 -9.96 -0.03 -2.35
CA THR A 20 -11.18 -0.14 -3.15
C THR A 20 -10.89 -0.58 -4.58
N LEU A 21 -11.92 -1.03 -5.31
CA LEU A 21 -11.78 -1.32 -6.75
C LEU A 21 -11.32 -0.08 -7.54
N GLN A 22 -11.80 1.10 -7.18
CA GLN A 22 -11.41 2.35 -7.86
C GLN A 22 -9.91 2.61 -7.73
N ASP A 23 -9.31 2.32 -6.58
CA ASP A 23 -7.86 2.48 -6.39
C ASP A 23 -7.05 1.57 -7.33
N ILE A 24 -7.54 0.34 -7.53
CA ILE A 24 -6.93 -0.66 -8.43
C ILE A 24 -7.04 -0.15 -9.88
N GLU A 25 -8.22 0.29 -10.29
CA GLU A 25 -8.47 0.80 -11.65
C GLU A 25 -7.66 2.07 -11.94
N ASP A 26 -7.65 3.03 -11.01
CA ASP A 26 -6.92 4.28 -11.14
C ASP A 26 -5.41 4.04 -11.22
N PHE A 27 -4.89 3.13 -10.37
CA PHE A 27 -3.48 2.79 -10.41
C PHE A 27 -3.12 2.04 -11.71
N ALA A 28 -3.98 1.17 -12.22
CA ALA A 28 -3.78 0.50 -13.51
C ALA A 28 -3.74 1.50 -14.67
N GLN A 29 -4.61 2.53 -14.64
CA GLN A 29 -4.61 3.61 -15.63
C GLN A 29 -3.35 4.48 -15.54
N PHE A 30 -2.96 4.85 -14.32
CA PHE A 30 -1.80 5.70 -14.06
C PHE A 30 -0.46 5.00 -14.38
N SER A 31 -0.28 3.77 -13.90
CA SER A 31 0.97 3.01 -14.04
C SER A 31 1.09 2.28 -15.39
N GLY A 32 -0.03 2.02 -16.05
CA GLY A 32 -0.10 1.15 -17.23
C GLY A 32 -0.13 -0.35 -16.91
N ASP A 33 -0.05 -0.74 -15.65
CA ASP A 33 -0.14 -2.15 -15.23
C ASP A 33 -1.60 -2.63 -15.26
N LYS A 34 -1.99 -3.19 -16.41
CA LYS A 34 -3.29 -3.80 -16.65
C LYS A 34 -3.23 -5.33 -16.61
N PHE A 35 -2.30 -5.89 -15.84
CA PHE A 35 -2.19 -7.35 -15.69
C PHE A 35 -3.53 -7.95 -15.26
N TYR A 36 -3.90 -9.09 -15.83
CA TYR A 36 -5.25 -9.65 -15.71
C TYR A 36 -5.68 -9.88 -14.27
N ALA A 37 -4.74 -10.22 -13.37
CA ALA A 37 -5.03 -10.46 -11.95
C ALA A 37 -5.57 -9.21 -11.23
N HIS A 38 -5.31 -8.01 -11.78
CA HIS A 38 -5.80 -6.73 -11.26
C HIS A 38 -7.11 -6.30 -11.93
N MET A 39 -7.31 -6.66 -13.20
CA MET A 39 -8.36 -6.08 -14.06
C MET A 39 -9.49 -7.04 -14.42
N ASP A 40 -9.32 -8.34 -14.22
CA ASP A 40 -10.32 -9.37 -14.53
C ASP A 40 -10.64 -10.19 -13.28
N ALA A 41 -11.80 -9.93 -12.70
CA ALA A 41 -12.30 -10.65 -11.53
C ALA A 41 -12.54 -12.15 -11.76
N ASN A 42 -12.59 -12.61 -13.02
CA ASN A 42 -12.79 -14.03 -13.36
C ASN A 42 -11.48 -14.77 -13.65
N SER A 43 -10.34 -14.08 -13.61
CA SER A 43 -9.05 -14.62 -14.05
C SER A 43 -8.34 -15.50 -13.01
N LEU A 44 -8.86 -15.55 -11.77
CA LEU A 44 -8.27 -16.29 -10.66
C LEU A 44 -9.26 -17.35 -10.17
N GLU A 45 -8.79 -18.58 -9.94
CA GLU A 45 -9.61 -19.69 -9.42
C GLU A 45 -10.04 -19.50 -7.95
N ALA A 46 -9.40 -18.55 -7.23
CA ALA A 46 -9.74 -18.19 -5.86
C ALA A 46 -10.59 -16.90 -5.83
N PRO A 47 -11.54 -16.76 -4.89
CA PRO A 47 -12.50 -15.66 -4.89
C PRO A 47 -11.82 -14.35 -4.47
N SER A 48 -11.26 -13.62 -5.44
CA SER A 48 -11.24 -12.16 -5.38
C SER A 48 -12.26 -11.68 -6.39
N SER A 49 -13.50 -11.51 -5.96
CA SER A 49 -14.61 -11.01 -6.79
C SER A 49 -14.37 -9.62 -7.40
N GLN A 50 -13.22 -8.99 -7.13
CA GLN A 50 -12.90 -7.60 -7.47
C GLN A 50 -11.43 -7.40 -7.91
N GLY A 51 -10.71 -8.46 -8.26
CA GLY A 51 -9.28 -8.39 -8.59
C GLY A 51 -8.36 -8.21 -7.37
N VAL A 52 -7.06 -8.43 -7.55
CA VAL A 52 -6.04 -8.26 -6.50
C VAL A 52 -5.43 -6.86 -6.62
N ALA A 53 -5.14 -6.16 -5.52
CA ALA A 53 -4.46 -4.87 -5.60
C ALA A 53 -3.01 -4.97 -6.11
N HIS A 54 -2.54 -3.97 -6.85
CA HIS A 54 -1.16 -3.92 -7.33
C HIS A 54 -0.16 -3.84 -6.18
N GLY A 55 0.91 -4.65 -6.23
CA GLY A 55 1.97 -4.57 -5.21
C GLY A 55 2.61 -3.18 -5.13
N TYR A 56 2.81 -2.54 -6.28
CA TYR A 56 3.34 -1.17 -6.34
C TYR A 56 2.36 -0.10 -5.87
N PHE A 57 1.04 -0.34 -5.98
CA PHE A 57 0.05 0.54 -5.36
C PHE A 57 0.19 0.49 -3.84
N ILE A 58 0.25 -0.71 -3.26
CA ILE A 58 0.37 -0.90 -1.81
C ILE A 58 1.64 -0.22 -1.28
N LEU A 59 2.79 -0.43 -1.93
CA LEU A 59 4.06 0.19 -1.55
C LEU A 59 3.99 1.72 -1.62
N SER A 60 3.47 2.25 -2.73
CA SER A 60 3.36 3.70 -2.94
C SER A 60 2.41 4.34 -1.93
N ARG A 61 1.29 3.70 -1.63
CA ARG A 61 0.31 4.18 -0.65
C ARG A 61 0.85 4.11 0.77
N ALA A 62 1.56 3.04 1.14
CA ALA A 62 2.19 2.89 2.44
C ALA A 62 3.27 3.97 2.66
N ALA A 63 4.07 4.30 1.65
CA ALA A 63 5.04 5.40 1.71
C ALA A 63 4.38 6.73 2.08
N GLY A 64 3.19 7.01 1.54
CA GLY A 64 2.41 8.19 1.90
C GLY A 64 1.97 8.27 3.37
N PHE A 65 1.95 7.16 4.12
CA PHE A 65 1.55 7.16 5.53
C PHE A 65 2.68 7.42 6.53
N PHE A 66 3.92 7.10 6.18
CA PHE A 66 5.07 7.29 7.08
C PHE A 66 6.02 8.40 6.65
N VAL A 67 5.85 8.98 5.46
CA VAL A 67 6.58 10.17 5.04
C VAL A 67 5.82 11.41 5.54
N ASP A 68 6.41 12.13 6.49
CA ASP A 68 5.89 13.44 6.89
C ASP A 68 6.04 14.44 5.73
N PRO A 69 5.06 15.33 5.52
CA PRO A 69 5.22 16.43 4.58
C PRO A 69 6.30 17.42 5.09
N PRO A 70 6.97 18.15 4.17
CA PRO A 70 8.00 19.12 4.53
C PRO A 70 7.51 20.13 5.59
N PRO A 71 8.39 20.57 6.51
CA PRO A 71 9.85 20.44 6.46
C PRO A 71 10.41 19.19 7.17
N LYS A 72 9.55 18.27 7.63
CA LYS A 72 9.98 17.12 8.42
C LYS A 72 10.21 15.93 7.50
N ALA A 73 11.46 15.64 7.15
CA ALA A 73 11.81 14.36 6.55
C ALA A 73 11.97 13.32 7.67
N ARG A 74 11.22 12.21 7.63
CA ARG A 74 11.52 11.05 8.48
C ARG A 74 12.55 10.19 7.78
N THR A 75 13.75 10.14 8.34
CA THR A 75 14.79 9.21 7.90
C THR A 75 14.77 8.00 8.84
N GLY A 76 14.56 6.81 8.29
CA GLY A 76 14.49 5.57 9.06
C GLY A 76 14.23 4.36 8.17
N ALA A 77 14.60 3.18 8.65
CA ALA A 77 14.23 1.92 8.00
C ALA A 77 12.75 1.65 8.26
N VAL A 78 11.98 1.37 7.21
CA VAL A 78 10.57 1.00 7.33
C VAL A 78 10.42 -0.47 7.01
N GLU A 79 9.97 -1.23 8.01
CA GLU A 79 9.53 -2.60 7.81
C GLU A 79 8.05 -2.61 7.45
N LEU A 80 7.73 -2.86 6.17
CA LEU A 80 6.34 -3.03 5.75
C LEU A 80 5.90 -4.47 6.03
N ARG A 81 5.02 -4.65 7.02
CA ARG A 81 4.34 -5.93 7.25
C ARG A 81 2.94 -5.88 6.67
N LEU A 82 2.72 -6.65 5.59
CA LEU A 82 1.38 -6.89 5.08
C LEU A 82 0.67 -7.90 5.98
N LEU A 83 -0.24 -7.41 6.82
CA LEU A 83 -0.94 -8.22 7.82
C LEU A 83 -1.99 -9.15 7.20
N SER A 84 -2.64 -8.71 6.12
CA SER A 84 -3.57 -9.52 5.33
C SER A 84 -3.88 -8.82 4.00
N MET A 85 -3.92 -9.57 2.89
CA MET A 85 -4.55 -9.12 1.65
C MET A 85 -5.94 -9.76 1.61
N ASN A 86 -6.94 -9.01 2.07
CA ASN A 86 -8.34 -9.41 1.88
C ASN A 86 -8.85 -8.65 0.66
N ALA A 87 -9.51 -9.34 -0.26
CA ALA A 87 -10.29 -8.68 -1.30
C ALA A 87 -11.30 -7.74 -0.62
N ALA A 88 -11.45 -6.53 -1.14
CA ALA A 88 -12.44 -5.58 -0.63
C ALA A 88 -13.82 -6.27 -0.61
N SER A 89 -14.44 -6.31 0.57
CA SER A 89 -15.77 -6.90 0.78
C SER A 89 -16.86 -5.95 0.32
#